data_AF-A0A2E8JIB2-F1
#
_entry.id   AF-A0A2E8JIB2-F1
#
_cell.length_a   1.000
_cell.length_b   1.000
_cell.length_c   1.000
_cell.angle_alpha   90.00
_cell.angle_beta   90.00
_cell.angle_gamma   90.00
#
_symmetry.space_group_name_H-M   'P 1'
#
loop_
_entity.id
_entity.type
_entity.pdbx_description
1 polymer ?
#
loop_
_entity_poly.entity_id
_entity_poly.type
_entity_poly.pdbx_seq_one_letter_code
_entity_poly.pdbx_strand_id
1 'polypeptide(L)'
;PSGEVVLSPKTLELMHPNRVPQNELPLRISYWPLAGYGWNLIGRVMLDPSTAIAATNLDEFGWAGAASTFFWVDPKEQLTGVIMTQFIGSGVPLIEDLQNAVYEELKQS
;
A
#
# COMPACT_ATOMS: atom_id res chain seq x y z
N PRO A 1 -16.41 -15.48 -5.99
CA PRO A 1 -16.28 -15.75 -4.53
C PRO A 1 -17.47 -15.15 -3.78
N SER A 2 -17.89 -15.74 -2.65
CA SER A 2 -19.09 -15.35 -1.88
C SER A 2 -18.97 -14.02 -1.12
N GLY A 3 -17.77 -13.41 -1.06
CA GLY A 3 -17.53 -12.20 -0.25
C GLY A 3 -17.53 -12.47 1.26
N GLU A 4 -17.42 -13.73 1.67
CA GLU A 4 -17.42 -14.13 3.08
C GLU A 4 -16.19 -13.57 3.81
N VAL A 5 -16.43 -13.02 5.01
CA VAL A 5 -15.38 -12.47 5.86
C VAL A 5 -14.64 -13.64 6.53
N VAL A 6 -13.37 -13.81 6.15
CA VAL A 6 -12.52 -14.91 6.64
C VAL A 6 -11.65 -14.55 7.85
N LEU A 7 -11.53 -13.26 8.18
CA LEU A 7 -10.76 -12.78 9.32
C LEU A 7 -11.67 -12.11 10.34
N SER A 8 -11.45 -12.42 11.62
CA SER A 8 -12.10 -11.68 12.70
C SER A 8 -11.60 -10.23 12.73
N PRO A 9 -12.41 -9.25 13.19
CA PRO A 9 -11.94 -7.88 13.39
C PRO A 9 -10.69 -7.81 14.28
N LYS A 10 -10.62 -8.69 15.30
CA LYS A 10 -9.47 -8.73 16.22
C LYS A 10 -8.19 -9.19 15.52
N THR A 11 -8.30 -10.12 14.59
CA THR A 11 -7.17 -10.57 13.77
C THR A 11 -6.67 -9.44 12.88
N LEU A 12 -7.58 -8.68 12.27
CA LEU A 12 -7.23 -7.54 11.42
C LEU A 12 -6.49 -6.45 12.23
N GLU A 13 -7.01 -6.10 13.42
CA GLU A 13 -6.35 -5.17 14.35
C GLU A 13 -4.93 -5.61 14.74
N LEU A 14 -4.68 -6.91 14.85
CA LEU A 14 -3.35 -7.44 15.16
C LEU A 14 -2.42 -7.39 13.95
N MET A 15 -2.94 -7.53 12.74
CA MET A 15 -2.13 -7.59 11.52
C MET A 15 -1.73 -6.22 10.99
N HIS A 16 -2.54 -5.18 11.25
CA HIS A 16 -2.42 -3.86 10.66
C HIS A 16 -1.24 -2.99 11.16
N PRO A 17 -0.91 -2.96 12.47
CA PRO A 17 0.09 -2.02 12.99
C PRO A 17 1.49 -2.29 12.45
N ASN A 18 2.28 -1.23 12.28
CA ASN A 18 3.69 -1.33 11.96
C ASN A 18 4.44 -2.19 12.99
N ARG A 19 5.31 -3.07 12.48
CA ARG A 19 6.13 -4.01 13.25
C ARG A 19 7.63 -3.71 13.15
N VAL A 20 8.01 -2.69 12.40
CA VAL A 20 9.41 -2.28 12.24
C VAL A 20 9.74 -1.12 13.20
N PRO A 21 10.79 -1.24 14.03
CA PRO A 21 11.22 -0.15 14.91
C PRO A 21 11.55 1.14 14.15
N GLN A 22 11.27 2.31 14.74
CA GLN A 22 11.47 3.59 14.07
C GLN A 22 12.93 3.85 13.67
N ASN A 23 13.90 3.33 14.45
CA ASN A 23 15.33 3.46 14.16
C ASN A 23 15.80 2.58 12.97
N GLU A 24 14.94 1.70 12.45
CA GLU A 24 15.19 0.87 11.26
C GLU A 24 14.50 1.45 10.01
N LEU A 25 13.86 2.63 10.12
CA LEU A 25 13.22 3.34 9.02
C LEU A 25 14.15 4.44 8.45
N PRO A 26 14.03 4.78 7.16
CA PRO A 26 13.10 4.24 6.19
C PRO A 26 13.52 2.84 5.69
N LEU A 27 12.53 2.01 5.39
CA LEU A 27 12.76 0.78 4.63
C LEU A 27 13.34 1.11 3.26
N ARG A 28 14.10 0.19 2.67
CA ARG A 28 14.73 0.38 1.36
C ARG A 28 14.53 -0.83 0.48
N ILE A 29 14.25 -0.58 -0.79
CA ILE A 29 14.32 -1.58 -1.86
C ILE A 29 15.52 -1.18 -2.72
N SER A 30 16.61 -1.95 -2.61
CA SER A 30 17.90 -1.55 -3.18
C SER A 30 18.31 -0.16 -2.65
N TYR A 31 18.59 0.80 -3.53
CA TYR A 31 18.97 2.16 -3.15
C TYR A 31 17.78 3.09 -2.85
N TRP A 32 16.55 2.69 -3.18
CA TRP A 32 15.37 3.55 -3.10
C TRP A 32 14.70 3.45 -1.73
N PRO A 33 14.52 4.58 -1.01
CA PRO A 33 13.77 4.59 0.24
C PRO A 33 12.28 4.41 -0.03
N LEU A 34 11.62 3.60 0.78
CA LEU A 34 10.17 3.53 0.87
C LEU A 34 9.69 4.59 1.88
N ALA A 35 9.74 5.86 1.46
CA ALA A 35 9.49 7.01 2.33
C ALA A 35 8.08 6.96 2.93
N GLY A 36 7.97 7.28 4.22
CA GLY A 36 6.70 7.29 4.95
C GLY A 36 6.14 5.93 5.30
N TYR A 37 6.73 4.83 4.81
CA TYR A 37 6.20 3.48 5.01
C TYR A 37 6.97 2.69 6.07
N GLY A 38 6.21 1.95 6.87
CA GLY A 38 6.67 0.83 7.69
C GLY A 38 6.27 -0.52 7.09
N TRP A 39 6.24 -1.55 7.93
CA TRP A 39 5.90 -2.92 7.54
C TRP A 39 5.01 -3.59 8.57
N ASN A 40 3.91 -4.19 8.15
CA ASN A 40 2.99 -4.93 9.01
C ASN A 40 2.91 -6.42 8.61
N LEU A 41 1.92 -7.18 9.10
CA LEU A 41 1.79 -8.61 8.76
C LEU A 41 1.16 -8.87 7.38
N ILE A 42 0.91 -7.82 6.60
CA ILE A 42 0.27 -7.85 5.28
C ILE A 42 1.22 -7.32 4.20
N GLY A 43 1.93 -6.22 4.49
CA GLY A 43 2.80 -5.55 3.54
C GLY A 43 3.32 -4.20 4.05
N ARG A 44 3.58 -3.27 3.13
CA ARG A 44 3.91 -1.88 3.48
C ARG A 44 2.70 -1.22 4.13
N VAL A 45 2.90 -0.35 5.11
CA VAL A 45 1.84 0.44 5.76
C VAL A 45 2.28 1.89 5.93
N MET A 46 1.42 2.83 5.55
CA MET A 46 1.71 4.27 5.55
C MET A 46 1.69 4.82 6.97
N LEU A 47 2.82 5.39 7.40
CA LEU A 47 3.03 6.02 8.70
C LEU A 47 3.09 7.55 8.62
N ASP A 48 3.57 8.08 7.50
CA ASP A 48 3.70 9.52 7.29
C ASP A 48 3.39 9.91 5.83
N PRO A 49 2.12 10.24 5.53
CA PRO A 49 1.69 10.63 4.18
C PRO A 49 2.42 11.87 3.62
N SER A 50 3.03 12.71 4.46
CA SER A 50 3.73 13.92 3.99
C SER A 50 5.00 13.61 3.20
N THR A 51 5.50 12.38 3.30
CA THR A 51 6.71 11.91 2.61
C THR A 51 6.41 10.93 1.48
N ALA A 52 5.13 10.66 1.21
CA ALA A 52 4.70 9.73 0.19
C ALA A 52 5.01 10.23 -1.23
N ILE A 53 5.34 9.29 -2.14
CA ILE A 53 5.65 9.59 -3.55
C ILE A 53 4.37 9.67 -4.40
N ALA A 54 3.29 9.02 -3.95
CA ALA A 54 1.97 9.04 -4.58
C ALA A 54 0.89 9.43 -3.56
N ALA A 55 -0.27 9.84 -4.05
CA ALA A 55 -1.44 10.13 -3.22
C ALA A 55 -1.83 8.90 -2.38
N THR A 56 -1.95 9.11 -1.07
CA THR A 56 -2.25 8.06 -0.10
C THR A 56 -2.74 8.70 1.21
N ASN A 57 -3.22 7.87 2.14
CA ASN A 57 -3.62 8.27 3.48
C ASN A 57 -2.81 7.51 4.54
N LEU A 58 -2.83 8.01 5.78
CA LEU A 58 -2.34 7.26 6.93
C LEU A 58 -3.03 5.89 6.97
N ASP A 59 -2.31 4.85 7.38
CA ASP A 59 -2.80 3.48 7.49
C ASP A 59 -3.14 2.77 6.15
N GLU A 60 -2.93 3.42 5.00
CA GLU A 60 -2.96 2.72 3.71
C GLU A 60 -1.89 1.62 3.66
N PHE A 61 -2.27 0.42 3.23
CA PHE A 61 -1.36 -0.72 3.17
C PHE A 61 -1.48 -1.50 1.86
N GLY A 62 -0.40 -2.16 1.47
CA GLY A 62 -0.36 -2.88 0.19
C GLY A 62 0.89 -3.70 0.00
N TRP A 63 0.91 -4.48 -1.08
CA TRP A 63 2.10 -5.24 -1.46
C TRP A 63 2.24 -5.48 -2.96
N ALA A 64 3.49 -5.52 -3.41
CA ALA A 64 3.87 -5.78 -4.79
C ALA A 64 4.06 -7.27 -5.06
N GLY A 65 3.75 -7.69 -6.28
CA GLY A 65 4.09 -9.00 -6.81
C GLY A 65 5.08 -8.91 -7.97
N ALA A 66 5.75 -10.03 -8.25
CA ALA A 66 6.90 -10.09 -9.15
C ALA A 66 6.60 -9.69 -10.61
N ALA A 67 5.37 -9.92 -11.07
CA ALA A 67 4.95 -9.59 -12.43
C ALA A 67 4.32 -8.19 -12.51
N SER A 68 4.93 -7.20 -11.85
CA SER A 68 4.42 -5.82 -11.73
C SER A 68 2.95 -5.77 -11.33
N THR A 69 2.54 -6.68 -10.44
CA THR A 69 1.22 -6.66 -9.81
C THR A 69 1.29 -5.88 -8.51
N PHE A 70 0.19 -5.27 -8.12
CA PHE A 70 0.13 -4.50 -6.88
C PHE A 70 -1.29 -4.48 -6.35
N PHE A 71 -1.45 -4.55 -5.04
CA PHE A 71 -2.71 -4.21 -4.40
C PHE A 71 -2.47 -3.18 -3.30
N TRP A 72 -3.49 -2.36 -3.05
CA TRP A 72 -3.53 -1.49 -1.89
C TRP A 72 -4.94 -1.42 -1.31
N VAL A 73 -5.01 -1.10 -0.04
CA VAL A 73 -6.25 -0.89 0.71
C VAL A 73 -6.09 0.41 1.47
N ASP A 74 -7.06 1.29 1.31
CA ASP A 74 -7.18 2.53 2.07
C ASP A 74 -8.47 2.47 2.90
N PRO A 75 -8.37 2.16 4.21
CA PRO A 75 -9.52 2.10 5.08
C PRO A 75 -10.26 3.44 5.21
N LYS A 76 -9.55 4.57 5.07
CA LYS A 76 -10.14 5.91 5.23
C LYS A 76 -11.07 6.23 4.06
N GLU A 77 -10.67 5.88 2.84
CA GLU A 77 -11.48 6.08 1.64
C GLU A 77 -12.41 4.89 1.34
N GLN A 78 -12.38 3.83 2.17
CA GLN A 78 -13.07 2.56 1.90
C GLN A 78 -12.74 1.99 0.51
N LEU A 79 -11.48 2.14 0.10
CA LEU A 79 -10.99 1.79 -1.23
C LEU A 79 -10.13 0.52 -1.16
N THR A 80 -10.29 -0.34 -2.16
CA THR A 80 -9.33 -1.42 -2.44
C THR A 80 -9.00 -1.40 -3.92
N GLY A 81 -7.71 -1.28 -4.24
CA GLY A 81 -7.20 -1.31 -5.60
C GLY A 81 -6.39 -2.57 -5.87
N VAL A 82 -6.49 -3.09 -7.09
CA VAL A 82 -5.67 -4.21 -7.56
C VAL A 82 -5.27 -3.98 -9.01
N ILE A 83 -3.98 -4.16 -9.28
CA ILE A 83 -3.39 -4.14 -10.61
C ILE A 83 -2.83 -5.53 -10.90
N MET A 84 -3.32 -6.14 -11.98
CA MET A 84 -2.89 -7.46 -12.43
C MET A 84 -2.24 -7.33 -13.81
N THR A 85 -0.95 -7.02 -13.84
CA THR A 85 -0.17 -7.08 -15.08
C THR A 85 0.53 -8.44 -15.23
N GLN A 86 1.19 -8.64 -16.38
CA GLN A 86 2.00 -9.83 -16.70
C GLN A 86 3.38 -9.41 -17.20
N PHE A 87 3.97 -8.39 -16.56
CA PHE A 87 5.25 -7.83 -16.95
C PHE A 87 6.28 -8.07 -15.85
N ILE A 88 7.41 -8.71 -16.18
CA ILE A 88 8.53 -8.87 -15.26
C ILE A 88 9.62 -7.90 -15.72
N GLY A 89 9.83 -6.85 -14.93
CA GLY A 89 10.79 -5.79 -15.23
C GLY A 89 10.64 -4.62 -14.26
N SER A 90 11.37 -3.55 -14.52
CA SER A 90 11.38 -2.32 -13.70
C SER A 90 11.33 -1.08 -14.59
N GLY A 91 10.95 0.06 -14.02
CA GLY A 91 11.02 1.36 -14.71
C GLY A 91 9.72 1.85 -15.34
N VAL A 92 8.60 1.16 -15.08
CA VAL A 92 7.26 1.64 -15.45
C VAL A 92 6.55 2.08 -14.16
N PRO A 93 6.23 3.38 -13.98
CA PRO A 93 5.60 3.92 -12.76
C PRO A 93 4.09 3.66 -12.70
N LEU A 94 3.64 2.50 -13.21
CA LEU A 94 2.23 2.19 -13.41
C LEU A 94 1.43 2.22 -12.09
N ILE A 95 2.07 1.82 -10.99
CA ILE A 95 1.43 1.74 -9.68
C ILE A 95 1.14 3.15 -9.18
N GLU A 96 2.15 4.01 -9.18
CA GLU A 96 2.06 5.39 -8.73
C GLU A 96 1.10 6.20 -9.60
N ASP A 97 1.18 6.04 -10.92
CA ASP A 97 0.29 6.71 -11.88
C ASP A 97 -1.17 6.32 -11.66
N LEU A 98 -1.46 5.03 -11.48
CA LEU A 98 -2.83 4.57 -11.22
C LEU A 98 -3.34 5.04 -9.86
N GLN A 99 -2.53 4.94 -8.80
CA GLN A 99 -2.93 5.42 -7.49
C GLN A 99 -3.26 6.91 -7.56
N ASN A 100 -2.40 7.75 -8.12
CA ASN A 100 -2.66 9.18 -8.27
C ASN A 100 -3.99 9.45 -9.00
N ALA A 101 -4.23 8.80 -10.14
CA ALA A 101 -5.48 8.97 -10.89
C ALA A 101 -6.72 8.58 -10.07
N VAL A 102 -6.67 7.48 -9.32
CA VAL A 102 -7.80 7.05 -8.47
C VAL A 102 -8.08 8.06 -7.36
N TYR A 103 -7.06 8.54 -6.66
CA TYR A 103 -7.23 9.51 -5.57
C TYR A 103 -7.61 10.92 -6.05
N GLU A 104 -7.22 11.30 -7.27
CA GLU A 104 -7.68 12.55 -7.90
C GLU A 104 -9.18 12.52 -8.18
N GLU A 105 -9.73 11.38 -8.59
CA GLU A 105 -11.17 11.23 -8.85
C GLU A 105 -11.99 11.22 -7.54
N LEU A 106 -11.47 10.55 -6.49
CA LEU A 106 -12.13 10.54 -5.19
C LEU A 106 -12.26 11.94 -4.58
N LYS A 107 -11.28 12.82 -4.79
CA LYS A 107 -11.34 14.22 -4.31
C LYS A 107 -12.41 15.07 -5.00
N GLN A 108 -12.93 14.63 -6.14
CA GLN A 108 -13.93 15.36 -6.94
C GLN A 108 -15.37 14.91 -6.65
N SER A 109 -15.54 13.87 -5.83
CA SER A 109 -16.83 13.27 -5.44
C SER A 109 -17.34 13.85 -4.12
#